data_AF-A0A8T7EU17-F1
#
_entry.id   AF-A0A8T7EU17-F1
#
_cell.length_a   1.000
_cell.length_b   1.000
_cell.length_c   1.000
_cell.angle_alpha   90.00
_cell.angle_beta   90.00
_cell.angle_gamma   90.00
#
_symmetry.space_group_name_H-M   'P 1'
#
loop_
_entity.id
_entity.type
_entity.pdbx_description
1 polymer ?
#
loop_
_entity_poly.entity_id
_entity_poly.type
_entity_poly.pdbx_seq_one_letter_code
_entity_poly.pdbx_strand_id
1 'polypeptide(L)'
;MLLLPPNSRPRIVEKSVISLLVDRKGQLERRGQQIFRQLTEITARNEGLSEVIEAIARLTNKAVVLQDKRLQTLVNKPHPQLVGMWDAIGASSPSRSTSRSSKIATA
;
A
#
# COMPACT_ATOMS: atom_id res chain seq x y z
N MET A 1 22.96 -16.32 -0.88
CA MET A 1 23.38 -17.24 -1.96
C MET A 1 22.24 -18.24 -2.16
N LEU A 2 21.69 -18.34 -3.37
CA LEU A 2 20.59 -19.27 -3.68
C LEU A 2 21.22 -20.61 -4.08
N LEU A 3 21.10 -21.65 -3.24
CA LEU A 3 21.57 -22.99 -3.58
C LEU A 3 20.56 -23.66 -4.51
N LEU A 4 21.03 -24.09 -5.67
CA LEU A 4 20.25 -24.88 -6.61
C LEU A 4 20.19 -26.35 -6.14
N PRO A 5 19.04 -27.04 -6.24
CA PRO A 5 18.94 -28.46 -5.90
C PRO A 5 19.94 -29.31 -6.70
N PRO A 6 20.53 -30.37 -6.11
CA PRO A 6 21.37 -31.28 -6.86
C PRO A 6 20.57 -31.86 -8.05
N ASN A 7 21.20 -31.95 -9.22
CA ASN A 7 20.62 -32.34 -10.52
C ASN A 7 19.78 -31.28 -11.27
N SER A 8 19.72 -30.04 -10.79
CA SER A 8 19.08 -28.97 -11.56
C SER A 8 19.94 -28.55 -12.76
N ARG A 9 19.32 -28.47 -13.95
CA ARG A 9 19.97 -28.01 -15.19
C ARG A 9 19.90 -26.48 -15.24
N PRO A 10 21.03 -25.75 -15.23
CA PRO A 10 21.03 -24.28 -15.15
C PRO A 10 20.15 -23.60 -16.20
N ARG A 11 20.15 -24.12 -17.43
CA ARG A 11 19.34 -23.60 -18.54
C ARG A 11 17.82 -23.70 -18.31
N ILE A 12 17.36 -24.75 -17.62
CA ILE A 12 15.93 -24.91 -17.28
C ILE A 12 15.56 -23.92 -16.19
N VAL A 13 16.40 -23.80 -15.15
CA VAL A 13 16.20 -22.84 -14.05
C VAL A 13 16.15 -21.41 -14.58
N GLU A 14 17.08 -21.05 -15.47
CA GLU A 14 17.10 -19.73 -16.12
C GLU A 14 15.79 -19.44 -16.85
N LYS A 15 15.32 -20.36 -17.70
CA LYS A 15 14.05 -20.19 -18.42
C LYS A 15 12.86 -20.07 -17.46
N SER A 16 12.82 -20.88 -16.40
CA SER A 16 11.77 -20.82 -15.38
C SER A 16 11.78 -19.50 -14.61
N VAL A 17 12.95 -19.00 -14.24
CA VAL A 17 13.10 -17.70 -13.55
C VAL A 17 12.67 -16.56 -14.47
N ILE A 18 13.11 -16.55 -15.73
CA ILE A 18 12.69 -15.53 -16.71
C ILE A 18 11.17 -15.57 -16.88
N SER A 19 10.58 -16.76 -17.04
CA SER A 19 9.13 -16.92 -17.16
C SER A 19 8.39 -16.39 -15.92
N LEU A 20 8.90 -16.68 -14.72
CA LEU A 20 8.32 -16.20 -13.47
C LEU A 20 8.40 -14.68 -13.36
N LEU A 21 9.53 -14.08 -13.74
CA LEU A 21 9.72 -12.63 -13.72
C LEU A 21 8.77 -11.92 -14.70
N VAL A 22 8.65 -12.44 -15.91
CA VAL A 22 7.76 -11.89 -16.94
C VAL A 22 6.29 -12.03 -16.52
N ASP A 23 5.87 -13.19 -16.02
CA ASP A 23 4.51 -13.37 -15.54
C ASP A 23 4.22 -12.47 -14.34
N ARG A 24 5.16 -12.36 -13.39
CA ARG A 24 5.01 -11.48 -12.23
C ARG A 24 4.84 -10.01 -12.64
N LYS A 25 5.61 -9.55 -13.63
CA LYS A 25 5.45 -8.20 -14.21
C LYS A 25 4.04 -8.02 -14.78
N GLY A 26 3.56 -8.97 -15.59
CA GLY A 26 2.21 -8.91 -16.15
C GLY A 26 1.10 -8.91 -15.10
N GLN A 27 1.26 -9.71 -14.03
CA GLN A 27 0.32 -9.70 -12.90
C GLN A 27 0.30 -8.34 -12.18
N LEU A 28 1.46 -7.72 -11.98
CA LEU A 28 1.56 -6.40 -11.35
C LEU A 28 0.92 -5.30 -12.20
N GLU A 29 1.13 -5.33 -13.52
CA GLU A 29 0.50 -4.38 -14.44
C GLU A 29 -1.03 -4.49 -14.42
N ARG A 30 -1.58 -5.71 -14.49
CA ARG A 30 -3.02 -5.95 -14.39
C ARG A 30 -3.60 -5.47 -13.06
N ARG A 31 -2.90 -5.76 -11.95
CA ARG A 31 -3.30 -5.28 -10.62
C ARG A 31 -3.24 -3.76 -10.52
N GLY A 32 -2.23 -3.12 -11.11
CA GLY A 32 -2.11 -1.66 -11.17
C GLY A 32 -3.27 -1.03 -11.90
N GLN A 33 -3.66 -1.56 -13.05
CA GLN A 33 -4.84 -1.10 -13.79
C GLN A 33 -6.14 -1.28 -13.02
N GLN A 34 -6.29 -2.38 -12.28
CA GLN A 34 -7.45 -2.61 -11.42
C GLN A 34 -7.52 -1.56 -10.29
N ILE A 35 -6.43 -1.34 -9.57
CA ILE A 35 -6.35 -0.36 -8.49
C ILE A 35 -6.64 1.05 -9.03
N PHE A 36 -6.08 1.40 -10.18
CA PHE A 36 -6.33 2.70 -10.82
C PHE A 36 -7.82 2.92 -11.08
N ARG A 37 -8.49 1.97 -11.74
CA ARG A 37 -9.94 2.05 -12.00
C ARG A 37 -10.75 2.22 -10.71
N GLN A 38 -10.46 1.41 -9.69
CA GLN A 38 -11.16 1.49 -8.41
C GLN A 38 -10.96 2.85 -7.72
N LEU A 39 -9.75 3.41 -7.73
CA LEU A 39 -9.48 4.73 -7.16
C LEU A 39 -10.15 5.85 -7.95
N THR A 40 -10.20 5.75 -9.28
CA THR A 40 -10.94 6.71 -10.13
C THR A 40 -12.43 6.71 -9.80
N GLU A 41 -13.04 5.54 -9.64
CA GLU A 41 -14.46 5.44 -9.28
C GLU A 41 -14.77 6.03 -7.90
N ILE A 42 -13.90 5.78 -6.91
CA ILE A 42 -14.00 6.34 -5.55
C ILE A 42 -13.89 7.87 -5.59
N THR A 43 -12.89 8.38 -6.31
CA THR A 43 -12.68 9.82 -6.45
C THR A 43 -13.88 10.48 -7.17
N ALA A 44 -14.46 9.81 -8.17
CA ALA A 44 -15.62 10.32 -8.91
C ALA A 44 -16.90 10.40 -8.05
N ARG A 45 -17.03 9.59 -7.01
CA ARG A 45 -18.14 9.65 -6.04
C ARG A 45 -18.04 10.84 -5.07
N ASN A 46 -17.02 11.69 -5.24
CA ASN A 46 -16.73 12.86 -4.39
C ASN A 46 -16.53 12.46 -2.90
N GLU A 47 -16.16 11.21 -2.68
CA GLU A 47 -15.72 10.66 -1.42
C GLU A 47 -14.38 11.35 -1.09
N GLY A 48 -14.39 12.30 -0.16
CA GLY A 48 -13.25 13.17 0.12
C GLY A 48 -11.94 12.42 0.39
N LEU A 49 -10.83 13.16 0.45
CA LEU A 49 -9.46 12.64 0.52
C LEU A 49 -9.20 11.50 1.53
N SER A 50 -9.94 11.45 2.64
CA SER A 50 -9.86 10.38 3.64
C SER A 50 -10.28 9.01 3.09
N GLU A 51 -11.34 8.95 2.29
CA GLU A 51 -11.88 7.72 1.67
C GLU A 51 -10.88 7.14 0.66
N VAL A 52 -10.31 8.01 -0.18
CA VAL A 52 -9.28 7.65 -1.15
C VAL A 52 -8.07 7.04 -0.44
N ILE A 53 -7.60 7.65 0.65
CA ILE A 53 -6.43 7.14 1.40
C ILE A 53 -6.74 5.80 2.05
N GLU A 54 -7.95 5.62 2.58
CA GLU A 54 -8.37 4.35 3.14
C GLU A 54 -8.45 3.26 2.07
N ALA A 55 -8.98 3.59 0.90
CA ALA A 55 -9.00 2.68 -0.25
C ALA A 55 -7.59 2.31 -0.70
N ILE A 56 -6.65 3.25 -0.78
CA ILE A 56 -5.25 2.96 -1.11
C ILE A 56 -4.65 2.00 -0.08
N ALA A 57 -4.83 2.26 1.22
CA ALA A 57 -4.31 1.40 2.27
C ALA A 57 -4.87 -0.04 2.16
N ARG A 58 -6.18 -0.18 1.93
CA ARG A 58 -6.87 -1.47 1.76
C ARG A 58 -6.42 -2.21 0.50
N LEU A 59 -6.38 -1.55 -0.66
CA LEU A 59 -6.05 -2.16 -1.95
C LEU A 59 -4.58 -2.57 -2.08
N THR A 60 -3.69 -1.79 -1.46
CA THR A 60 -2.25 -2.06 -1.47
C THR A 60 -1.79 -2.94 -0.32
N ASN A 61 -2.60 -3.08 0.74
CA ASN A 61 -2.25 -3.73 1.99
C ASN A 61 -0.94 -3.18 2.59
N LYS A 62 -0.81 -1.86 2.59
CA LYS A 62 0.37 -1.13 3.08
C LYS A 62 -0.06 0.02 3.97
N ALA A 63 0.86 0.45 4.83
CA ALA A 63 0.72 1.72 5.51
C ALA A 63 0.83 2.88 4.49
N VAL A 64 -0.02 3.89 4.63
CA VAL A 64 -0.09 5.04 3.72
C VAL A 64 0.04 6.32 4.54
N VAL A 65 0.86 7.25 4.06
CA VAL A 65 1.00 8.58 4.64
C VAL A 65 0.82 9.58 3.51
N LEU A 66 -0.08 10.53 3.70
CA LEU A 66 -0.21 11.70 2.83
C LEU A 66 0.52 12.86 3.47
N GLN A 67 1.46 13.44 2.72
CA GLN A 67 2.21 14.60 3.13
C GLN A 67 1.99 15.77 2.16
N ASP A 68 2.03 16.99 2.67
CA ASP A 68 2.11 18.18 1.83
C ASP A 68 3.54 18.41 1.30
N LYS A 69 3.71 19.46 0.49
CA LYS A 69 5.02 19.86 -0.06
C LYS A 69 6.07 20.25 0.99
N ARG A 70 5.68 20.53 2.23
CA ARG A 70 6.52 20.85 3.39
C ARG A 70 6.75 19.62 4.28
N LEU A 71 6.45 18.42 3.79
CA LEU A 71 6.55 17.15 4.51
C LEU A 71 5.68 17.08 5.77
N GLN A 72 4.65 17.94 5.85
CA GLN A 72 3.67 17.87 6.92
C GLN A 72 2.71 16.73 6.64
N THR A 73 2.54 15.83 7.60
CA THR A 73 1.60 14.72 7.46
C THR A 73 0.17 15.26 7.56
N LEU A 74 -0.58 15.16 6.47
CA LEU A 74 -1.98 15.57 6.39
C LEU A 74 -2.90 14.44 6.87
N VAL A 75 -2.57 13.20 6.50
CA VAL A 75 -3.33 12.00 6.88
C VAL A 75 -2.35 10.83 6.98
N ASN A 76 -2.56 9.96 7.96
CA ASN A 76 -1.88 8.67 8.02
C ASN A 76 -2.90 7.53 8.16
N LYS A 77 -2.56 6.37 7.61
CA LYS A 77 -3.24 5.09 7.82
C LYS A 77 -2.18 4.03 8.06
N PRO A 78 -1.86 3.69 9.32
CA PRO A 78 -0.94 2.60 9.64
C PRO A 78 -1.53 1.26 9.20
N HIS A 79 -0.65 0.32 8.86
CA HIS A 79 -1.05 -1.08 8.70
C HIS A 79 -1.30 -1.68 10.10
N PRO A 80 -2.31 -2.55 10.30
CA PRO A 80 -2.64 -3.11 11.62
C PRO A 80 -1.45 -3.75 12.35
N GLN A 81 -0.55 -4.42 11.63
CA GLN A 81 0.65 -5.05 12.19
C GLN A 81 1.72 -4.03 12.64
N LEU A 82 1.66 -2.79 12.17
CA LEU A 82 2.63 -1.74 12.44
C LEU A 82 2.13 -0.72 13.48
N VAL A 83 0.88 -0.82 13.95
CA VAL A 83 0.27 0.14 14.87
C VAL A 83 1.10 0.31 16.15
N GLY A 84 1.61 -0.79 16.74
CA GLY A 84 2.40 -0.74 17.97
C GLY A 84 3.79 -0.11 17.84
N MET A 85 4.32 -0.02 16.61
CA MET A 85 5.61 0.64 16.32
C MET A 85 5.42 1.98 15.61
N TRP A 86 4.17 2.39 15.34
CA TRP A 86 3.88 3.52 14.47
C TRP A 86 4.37 4.84 15.05
N ASP A 87 4.31 5.00 16.37
CA ASP A 87 4.83 6.19 17.05
C ASP A 87 6.35 6.31 16.93
N ALA A 88 7.07 5.18 16.92
CA ALA A 88 8.53 5.17 16.74
C ALA A 88 8.92 5.51 15.28
N ILE A 89 8.11 5.11 14.31
CA ILE A 89 8.30 5.43 12.88
C ILE A 89 7.89 6.89 12.61
N GLY A 90 6.81 7.34 13.24
CA GLY A 90 6.25 8.68 13.14
C GLY A 90 7.03 9.76 13.88
N ALA A 91 8.00 9.40 14.74
CA ALA A 91 8.89 10.35 15.42
C ALA A 91 9.72 11.24 14.47
N SER A 92 9.78 10.90 13.17
CA SER A 92 10.36 11.74 12.12
C SER A 92 9.37 12.66 11.39
N SER A 93 8.06 12.64 11.71
CA SER A 93 7.06 13.49 11.06
C SER A 93 6.15 14.19 12.08
N PRO A 94 6.31 15.51 12.30
CA PRO A 94 5.53 16.24 13.25
C PRO A 94 4.21 16.69 12.61
N SER A 95 3.12 15.93 12.77
CA SER A 95 1.78 16.52 12.85
C SER A 95 0.72 15.52 13.30
N ARG A 96 0.33 15.67 14.58
CA ARG A 96 -0.98 15.27 15.09
C ARG A 96 -2.08 16.04 14.37
N SER A 97 -2.86 15.36 13.52
CA SER A 97 -4.30 15.56 13.28
C SER A 97 -4.67 14.51 12.21
N THR A 98 -5.71 13.70 12.23
CA THR A 98 -7.05 13.84 12.79
C THR A 98 -7.61 12.43 12.96
N SER A 99 -7.47 11.82 14.15
CA SER A 99 -8.42 10.79 14.60
C SER A 99 -9.61 11.49 15.25
N ARG A 100 -10.45 12.10 14.42
CA ARG A 100 -11.86 12.33 14.74
C ARG A 100 -12.66 11.40 13.84
N SER A 101 -12.98 10.22 14.36
CA SER A 101 -14.16 9.47 13.94
C SER A 101 -14.97 9.17 15.19
N SER A 102 -16.13 9.84 15.23
CA SER A 102 -17.40 9.30 15.74
C SER A 102 -17.38 8.49 17.04
N LYS A 103 -17.25 9.18 18.18
CA LYS A 103 -18.19 8.90 19.27
C LYS A 103 -19.49 9.63 18.99
N ILE A 104 -20.33 8.98 18.21
CA ILE A 104 -21.78 8.82 18.37
C ILE A 104 -22.42 9.88 19.29
N ALA A 105 -23.09 10.86 18.69
CA ALA A 105 -24.18 11.58 19.33
C ALA A 105 -25.48 10.85 18.95
N THR A 106 -26.28 10.45 19.94
CA THR A 106 -27.76 10.55 19.96
C THR A 106 -28.26 10.03 21.31
N ALA A 107 -28.94 10.93 22.02
CA ALA A 107 -29.97 10.78 23.07
C ALA A 107 -29.71 9.85 24.26
#